data_AF-G4XK19-F1
#
_entry.id   AF-G4XK19-F1
#
_cell.length_a   1.000
_cell.length_b   1.000
_cell.length_c   1.000
_cell.angle_alpha   90.00
_cell.angle_beta   90.00
_cell.angle_gamma   90.00
#
_symmetry.space_group_name_H-M   'P 1'
#
loop_
_entity.id
_entity.type
_entity.pdbx_description
1 polymer ?
#
loop_
_entity_poly.entity_id
_entity_poly.type
_entity_poly.pdbx_seq_one_letter_code
_entity_poly.pdbx_strand_id
1 'polypeptide(L)'
;DQKVNGYAVGSKVRFPVTSTLPKLDAKSYYKYFQLRDTMDEHLTEVTATDITLDGAKMDPGDYKVVTSDQTVTVTFTKVGLGKLKEAAGKPVQAVFEGKVASVSNNGDITNKAQLISDTTYAEQPPNPEEPPTTPDNPPTTETVTTYWGNLTIKKVDSHDTAGNKAGLKGAEFQLYKAKDAYAGTCSKDKEGDAIAVNGETTLTTDDTGAINIQGLFVSDSIDEAAATT
;
A
#
# COMPACT_ATOMS: atom_id res chain seq x y z
N ASP A 1 -1.42 -3.78 7.91
CA ASP A 1 -2.56 -3.14 8.57
C ASP A 1 -2.63 -1.68 8.13
N GLN A 2 -3.68 -1.31 7.38
CA GLN A 2 -3.91 0.07 6.94
C GLN A 2 -4.33 1.00 8.10
N LYS A 3 -4.89 0.44 9.18
CA LYS A 3 -5.47 1.21 10.29
C LYS A 3 -4.44 2.08 11.03
N VAL A 4 -3.16 1.82 10.87
CA VAL A 4 -2.06 2.60 11.46
C VAL A 4 -1.43 3.61 10.50
N ASN A 5 -1.78 3.58 9.21
CA ASN A 5 -1.20 4.44 8.16
C ASN A 5 -2.12 5.59 7.73
N GLY A 6 -3.31 5.67 8.33
CA GLY A 6 -4.32 6.70 8.09
C GLY A 6 -5.59 6.16 7.41
N TYR A 7 -6.70 6.86 7.64
CA TYR A 7 -8.05 6.40 7.27
C TYR A 7 -8.66 7.13 6.08
N ALA A 8 -7.94 8.07 5.47
CA ALA A 8 -8.49 8.91 4.41
C ALA A 8 -7.50 9.11 3.27
N VAL A 9 -8.00 9.57 2.13
CA VAL A 9 -7.18 10.06 1.01
C VAL A 9 -6.06 11.01 1.52
N GLY A 10 -4.88 10.88 0.94
CA GLY A 10 -3.64 11.49 1.39
C GLY A 10 -2.81 10.62 2.37
N SER A 11 -3.41 9.55 2.91
CA SER A 11 -2.72 8.55 3.72
C SER A 11 -1.88 7.61 2.85
N LYS A 12 -0.89 6.92 3.45
CA LYS A 12 -0.14 5.87 2.76
C LYS A 12 -0.86 4.53 2.87
N VAL A 13 -0.78 3.72 1.81
CA VAL A 13 -1.03 2.28 1.84
C VAL A 13 0.30 1.56 1.72
N ARG A 14 0.46 0.47 2.49
CA ARG A 14 1.72 -0.28 2.62
C ARG A 14 1.45 -1.77 2.42
N PHE A 15 2.20 -2.38 1.51
CA PHE A 15 2.12 -3.79 1.11
C PHE A 15 3.47 -4.49 1.40
N PRO A 16 3.61 -5.14 2.56
CA PRO A 16 4.76 -5.98 2.84
C PRO A 16 4.77 -7.19 1.91
N VAL A 17 5.84 -7.34 1.13
CA VAL A 17 6.06 -8.47 0.21
C VAL A 17 7.26 -9.25 0.69
N THR A 18 7.07 -10.54 0.94
CA THR A 18 8.12 -11.43 1.48
C THR A 18 8.34 -12.63 0.56
N SER A 19 9.59 -13.04 0.43
CA SER A 19 9.98 -14.29 -0.24
C SER A 19 10.94 -15.09 0.65
N THR A 20 10.68 -16.39 0.81
CA THR A 20 11.60 -17.29 1.52
C THR A 20 12.71 -17.73 0.57
N LEU A 21 13.95 -17.52 0.98
CA LEU A 21 15.12 -17.80 0.14
C LEU A 21 15.34 -19.31 -0.05
N PRO A 22 15.45 -19.81 -1.29
CA PRO A 22 15.75 -21.21 -1.53
C PRO A 22 17.18 -21.54 -1.12
N LYS A 23 17.42 -22.78 -0.69
CA LYS A 23 18.77 -23.29 -0.52
C LYS A 23 19.37 -23.55 -1.91
N LEU A 24 20.40 -22.79 -2.26
CA LEU A 24 21.15 -23.00 -3.49
C LEU A 24 22.30 -23.98 -3.26
N ASP A 25 22.61 -24.77 -4.29
CA ASP A 25 23.82 -25.59 -4.31
C ASP A 25 25.09 -24.74 -4.15
N ALA A 26 26.18 -25.35 -3.68
CA ALA A 26 27.41 -24.63 -3.34
C ALA A 26 27.94 -23.78 -4.51
N LYS A 27 27.87 -24.31 -5.74
CA LYS A 27 28.31 -23.63 -6.97
C LYS A 27 27.19 -22.91 -7.73
N SER A 28 25.97 -22.88 -7.21
CA SER A 28 24.85 -22.14 -7.79
C SER A 28 24.76 -20.74 -7.17
N TYR A 29 24.69 -19.71 -8.00
CA TYR A 29 24.63 -18.30 -7.60
C TYR A 29 23.48 -17.60 -8.29
N TYR A 30 22.86 -16.62 -7.65
CA TYR A 30 21.88 -15.75 -8.30
C TYR A 30 22.52 -14.96 -9.43
N LYS A 31 21.90 -14.98 -10.62
CA LYS A 31 22.15 -13.99 -11.67
C LYS A 31 21.52 -12.66 -11.28
N TYR A 32 20.30 -12.74 -10.76
CA TYR A 32 19.53 -11.63 -10.23
C TYR A 32 18.48 -12.13 -9.23
N PHE A 33 18.03 -11.22 -8.38
CA PHE A 33 16.88 -11.37 -7.50
C PHE A 33 16.22 -9.99 -7.43
N GLN A 34 14.93 -9.92 -7.76
CA GLN A 34 14.19 -8.67 -7.78
C GLN A 34 12.77 -8.90 -7.29
N LEU A 35 12.35 -8.09 -6.32
CA LEU A 35 10.94 -7.91 -6.00
C LEU A 35 10.40 -6.80 -6.88
N ARG A 36 9.30 -7.03 -7.58
CA ARG A 36 8.66 -6.07 -8.49
C ARG A 36 7.19 -5.94 -8.12
N ASP A 37 6.70 -4.70 -8.09
CA ASP A 37 5.28 -4.42 -7.85
C ASP A 37 4.84 -3.30 -8.80
N THR A 38 3.71 -3.50 -9.48
CA THR A 38 3.07 -2.46 -10.30
C THR A 38 1.87 -1.95 -9.51
N MET A 39 2.06 -0.79 -8.92
CA MET A 39 1.14 -0.19 -7.97
C MET A 39 -0.11 0.34 -8.68
N ASP A 40 -1.24 0.30 -7.98
CA ASP A 40 -2.52 0.81 -8.47
C ASP A 40 -2.42 2.30 -8.89
N GLU A 41 -3.12 2.71 -9.96
CA GLU A 41 -3.10 4.08 -10.48
C GLU A 41 -3.66 5.13 -9.50
N HIS A 42 -4.46 4.68 -8.53
CA HIS A 42 -5.00 5.52 -7.46
C HIS A 42 -3.95 5.86 -6.39
N LEU A 43 -2.76 5.26 -6.47
CA LEU A 43 -1.62 5.54 -5.61
C LEU A 43 -0.61 6.45 -6.31
N THR A 44 -0.09 7.42 -5.57
CA THR A 44 0.97 8.33 -5.98
C THR A 44 2.18 8.18 -5.07
N GLU A 45 3.30 8.83 -5.40
CA GLU A 45 4.53 8.77 -4.58
C GLU A 45 4.98 7.31 -4.32
N VAL A 46 4.78 6.43 -5.29
CA VAL A 46 5.00 5.00 -5.12
C VAL A 46 6.48 4.64 -4.99
N THR A 47 6.79 3.81 -4.00
CA THR A 47 8.16 3.42 -3.69
C THR A 47 8.21 2.11 -2.89
N ALA A 48 9.41 1.67 -2.51
CA ALA A 48 9.62 0.56 -1.59
C ALA A 48 10.52 0.99 -0.43
N THR A 49 10.11 0.60 0.78
CA THR A 49 10.77 0.90 2.05
C THR A 49 10.98 -0.39 2.86
N ASP A 50 11.65 -0.29 4.01
CA ASP A 50 11.83 -1.38 4.97
C ASP A 50 12.32 -2.71 4.34
N ILE A 51 13.38 -2.62 3.53
CA ILE A 51 14.04 -3.79 2.96
C ILE A 51 14.78 -4.51 4.10
N THR A 52 14.39 -5.77 4.35
CA THR A 52 14.95 -6.59 5.43
C THR A 52 15.31 -8.00 4.96
N LEU A 53 16.27 -8.61 5.66
CA LEU A 53 16.67 -10.00 5.53
C LEU A 53 16.64 -10.63 6.92
N ASP A 54 15.83 -11.68 7.11
CA ASP A 54 15.58 -12.30 8.42
C ASP A 54 15.13 -11.28 9.48
N GLY A 55 14.35 -10.26 9.05
CA GLY A 55 13.89 -9.15 9.90
C GLY A 55 14.92 -8.06 10.18
N ALA A 56 16.19 -8.25 9.82
CA ALA A 56 17.23 -7.24 9.95
C ALA A 56 17.25 -6.31 8.73
N LYS A 57 17.35 -4.99 8.97
CA LYS A 57 17.46 -3.99 7.90
C LYS A 57 18.72 -4.25 7.05
N MET A 58 18.54 -4.29 5.73
CA MET A 58 19.65 -4.42 4.79
C MET A 58 20.33 -3.08 4.52
N ASP A 59 21.61 -3.12 4.15
CA ASP A 59 22.38 -1.92 3.84
C ASP A 59 21.91 -1.31 2.52
N PRO A 60 21.88 0.02 2.37
CA PRO A 60 21.47 0.66 1.10
C PRO A 60 22.30 0.23 -0.12
N GLY A 61 23.52 -0.28 0.07
CA GLY A 61 24.36 -0.81 -1.00
C GLY A 61 24.01 -2.25 -1.45
N ASP A 62 23.14 -2.94 -0.71
CA ASP A 62 22.73 -4.32 -1.01
C ASP A 62 21.66 -4.38 -2.10
N TYR A 63 20.95 -3.29 -2.36
CA TYR A 63 19.84 -3.23 -3.30
C TYR A 63 19.72 -1.85 -3.95
N LYS A 64 18.93 -1.79 -5.02
CA LYS A 64 18.52 -0.55 -5.68
C LYS A 64 17.01 -0.53 -5.77
N VAL A 65 16.40 0.54 -5.28
CA VAL A 65 14.97 0.82 -5.51
C VAL A 65 14.83 1.71 -6.73
N VAL A 66 14.00 1.31 -7.69
CA VAL A 66 13.68 2.11 -8.88
C VAL A 66 12.19 2.15 -9.06
N THR A 67 11.66 3.35 -9.32
CA THR A 67 10.27 3.55 -9.75
C THR A 67 10.29 4.00 -11.20
N SER A 68 9.56 3.30 -12.07
CA SER A 68 9.28 3.69 -13.45
C SER A 68 7.78 3.64 -13.65
N ASP A 69 7.17 4.80 -13.90
CA ASP A 69 5.72 4.98 -13.85
C ASP A 69 5.16 4.45 -12.51
N GLN A 70 4.22 3.50 -12.55
CA GLN A 70 3.69 2.86 -11.35
C GLN A 70 4.44 1.58 -10.94
N THR A 71 5.45 1.16 -11.69
CA THR A 71 6.21 -0.05 -11.36
C THR A 71 7.40 0.27 -10.48
N VAL A 72 7.43 -0.30 -9.29
CA VAL A 72 8.52 -0.22 -8.33
C VAL A 72 9.29 -1.55 -8.34
N THR A 73 10.62 -1.48 -8.39
CA THR A 73 11.50 -2.65 -8.26
C THR A 73 12.47 -2.46 -7.12
N VAL A 74 12.74 -3.56 -6.41
CA VAL A 74 13.84 -3.72 -5.45
C VAL A 74 14.78 -4.77 -6.03
N THR A 75 15.86 -4.34 -6.66
CA THR A 75 16.83 -5.22 -7.34
C THR A 75 18.09 -5.35 -6.49
N PHE A 76 18.47 -6.57 -6.11
CA PHE A 76 19.64 -6.81 -5.26
C PHE A 76 20.95 -6.69 -6.03
N THR A 77 21.94 -6.01 -5.44
CA THR A 77 23.29 -5.86 -6.00
C THR A 77 24.10 -7.13 -5.81
N LYS A 78 25.31 -7.19 -6.36
CA LYS A 78 26.23 -8.33 -6.15
C LYS A 78 26.44 -8.65 -4.67
N VAL A 79 26.55 -7.62 -3.83
CA VAL A 79 26.72 -7.77 -2.37
C VAL A 79 25.45 -8.32 -1.75
N GLY A 80 24.29 -7.75 -2.09
CA GLY A 80 23.00 -8.24 -1.61
C GLY A 80 22.74 -9.69 -1.99
N LEU A 81 22.98 -10.07 -3.25
CA LEU A 81 22.82 -11.45 -3.72
C LEU A 81 23.70 -12.45 -2.97
N GLY A 82 24.91 -12.04 -2.57
CA GLY A 82 25.77 -12.83 -1.69
C GLY A 82 25.12 -13.09 -0.34
N LYS A 83 24.62 -12.04 0.32
CA LYS A 83 23.88 -12.13 1.59
C LYS A 83 22.63 -13.02 1.47
N LEU A 84 21.87 -12.89 0.39
CA LEU A 84 20.69 -13.73 0.14
C LEU A 84 21.06 -15.21 0.02
N LYS A 85 22.14 -15.56 -0.70
CA LYS A 85 22.59 -16.95 -0.83
C LYS A 85 22.97 -17.57 0.53
N GLU A 86 23.60 -16.80 1.40
CA GLU A 86 24.02 -17.26 2.73
C GLU A 86 22.84 -17.44 3.70
N ALA A 87 21.74 -16.72 3.48
CA ALA A 87 20.55 -16.72 4.31
C ALA A 87 19.46 -17.72 3.83
N ALA A 88 19.87 -18.88 3.32
CA ALA A 88 18.93 -19.91 2.86
C ALA A 88 17.87 -20.26 3.93
N GLY A 89 16.61 -20.32 3.52
CA GLY A 89 15.46 -20.57 4.39
C GLY A 89 14.99 -19.36 5.20
N LYS A 90 15.66 -18.21 5.10
CA LYS A 90 15.24 -16.95 5.74
C LYS A 90 14.38 -16.11 4.80
N PRO A 91 13.49 -15.26 5.34
CA PRO A 91 12.69 -14.34 4.54
C PRO A 91 13.51 -13.12 4.11
N VAL A 92 13.37 -12.72 2.85
CA VAL A 92 13.70 -11.37 2.39
C VAL A 92 12.40 -10.61 2.15
N GLN A 93 12.31 -9.37 2.61
CA GLN A 93 11.10 -8.54 2.54
C GLN A 93 11.42 -7.15 1.98
N ALA A 94 10.47 -6.58 1.24
CA ALA A 94 10.35 -5.15 1.01
C ALA A 94 8.91 -4.71 1.27
N VAL A 95 8.71 -3.48 1.72
CA VAL A 95 7.38 -2.88 1.87
C VAL A 95 7.14 -1.93 0.73
N PHE A 96 6.31 -2.32 -0.23
CA PHE A 96 5.86 -1.43 -1.29
C PHE A 96 4.81 -0.48 -0.72
N GLU A 97 4.90 0.81 -1.04
CA GLU A 97 3.97 1.79 -0.50
C GLU A 97 3.67 2.90 -1.50
N GLY A 98 2.50 3.52 -1.33
CA GLY A 98 2.05 4.66 -2.10
C GLY A 98 1.04 5.48 -1.33
N LYS A 99 0.90 6.76 -1.68
CA LYS A 99 -0.08 7.68 -1.13
C LYS A 99 -1.39 7.61 -1.90
N VAL A 100 -2.50 7.37 -1.21
CA VAL A 100 -3.84 7.35 -1.81
C VAL A 100 -4.17 8.74 -2.32
N ALA A 101 -4.24 8.90 -3.64
CA ALA A 101 -4.63 10.16 -4.28
C ALA A 101 -6.11 10.20 -4.64
N SER A 102 -6.68 9.03 -4.91
CA SER A 102 -8.10 8.83 -5.24
C SER A 102 -8.49 7.39 -4.89
N VAL A 103 -9.74 7.02 -5.15
CA VAL A 103 -10.22 5.64 -5.02
C VAL A 103 -10.87 5.22 -6.33
N SER A 104 -10.88 3.92 -6.61
CA SER A 104 -11.58 3.39 -7.79
C SER A 104 -13.09 3.62 -7.66
N ASN A 105 -13.80 3.53 -8.78
CA ASN A 105 -15.26 3.63 -8.78
C ASN A 105 -15.94 2.53 -7.95
N ASN A 106 -15.27 1.40 -7.74
CA ASN A 106 -15.77 0.29 -6.93
C ASN A 106 -15.20 0.31 -5.50
N GLY A 107 -14.35 1.30 -5.17
CA GLY A 107 -13.74 1.47 -3.86
C GLY A 107 -12.58 0.52 -3.58
N ASP A 108 -12.13 -0.28 -4.53
CA ASP A 108 -11.01 -1.21 -4.39
C ASP A 108 -9.69 -0.60 -4.88
N ILE A 109 -8.64 -0.80 -4.08
CA ILE A 109 -7.24 -0.61 -4.49
C ILE A 109 -6.56 -1.97 -4.33
N THR A 110 -6.16 -2.57 -5.44
CA THR A 110 -5.62 -3.94 -5.48
C THR A 110 -4.11 -3.92 -5.67
N ASN A 111 -3.42 -4.95 -5.17
CA ASN A 111 -1.97 -5.06 -5.29
C ASN A 111 -1.52 -6.51 -5.54
N LYS A 112 -0.52 -6.69 -6.39
CA LYS A 112 0.18 -7.96 -6.63
C LYS A 112 1.66 -7.71 -6.89
N ALA A 113 2.51 -8.48 -6.23
CA ALA A 113 3.94 -8.43 -6.46
C ALA A 113 4.45 -9.68 -7.18
N GLN A 114 5.61 -9.54 -7.82
CA GLN A 114 6.30 -10.59 -8.53
C GLN A 114 7.73 -10.76 -7.99
N LEU A 115 8.18 -12.01 -7.96
CA LEU A 115 9.59 -12.35 -7.77
C LEU A 115 10.23 -12.68 -9.10
N ILE A 116 11.23 -11.89 -9.51
CA ILE A 116 12.03 -12.14 -10.71
C ILE A 116 13.42 -12.58 -10.27
N SER A 117 13.71 -13.87 -10.38
CA SER A 117 14.99 -14.45 -9.96
C SER A 117 15.44 -15.56 -10.89
N ASP A 118 16.75 -15.67 -11.10
CA ASP A 118 17.37 -16.79 -11.80
C ASP A 118 18.75 -17.09 -11.20
N THR A 119 19.24 -18.30 -11.41
CA THR A 119 20.53 -18.77 -10.89
C THR A 119 21.39 -19.36 -12.01
N THR A 120 22.69 -19.46 -11.76
CA THR A 120 23.65 -20.10 -12.66
C THR A 120 24.70 -20.85 -11.86
N TYR A 121 25.26 -21.90 -12.47
CA TYR A 121 26.41 -22.59 -11.93
C TYR A 121 27.71 -21.91 -12.35
N ALA A 122 28.59 -21.63 -11.39
CA ALA A 122 29.89 -21.06 -11.64
C ALA A 122 30.90 -21.51 -10.55
N GLU A 123 32.19 -21.43 -10.85
CA GLU A 123 33.24 -21.68 -9.86
C GLU A 123 33.38 -20.54 -8.84
N GLN A 124 32.97 -19.32 -9.22
CA GLN A 124 33.01 -18.11 -8.39
C GLN A 124 31.73 -17.30 -8.62
N PRO A 125 31.32 -16.44 -7.67
CA PRO A 125 30.12 -15.60 -7.83
C PRO A 125 30.21 -14.73 -9.11
N PRO A 126 29.27 -14.89 -10.07
CA PRO A 126 29.26 -14.11 -11.29
C PRO A 126 28.95 -12.64 -11.01
N ASN A 127 29.16 -11.78 -12.01
CA ASN A 127 28.56 -10.44 -11.96
C ASN A 127 27.05 -10.57 -12.18
N PRO A 128 26.22 -9.78 -11.46
CA PRO A 128 24.78 -9.82 -11.66
C PRO A 128 24.41 -9.45 -13.09
N GLU A 129 23.37 -10.08 -13.60
CA GLU A 129 22.72 -9.73 -14.86
C GLU A 129 21.52 -8.81 -14.59
N GLU A 130 21.12 -8.01 -15.58
CA GLU A 130 19.90 -7.21 -15.47
C GLU A 130 18.66 -8.14 -15.54
N PRO A 131 17.70 -8.04 -14.59
CA PRO A 131 16.46 -8.82 -14.69
C PRO A 131 15.71 -8.51 -15.97
N PRO A 132 15.06 -9.50 -16.62
CA PRO A 132 14.26 -9.24 -17.81
C PRO A 132 13.12 -8.26 -17.51
N THR A 133 12.84 -7.38 -18.46
CA THR A 133 11.68 -6.47 -18.39
C THR A 133 10.37 -7.23 -18.48
N THR A 134 10.31 -8.25 -19.35
CA THR A 134 9.15 -9.14 -19.55
C THR A 134 9.52 -10.60 -19.23
N PRO A 135 9.61 -10.99 -17.95
CA PRO A 135 9.84 -12.38 -17.55
C PRO A 135 8.65 -13.27 -17.96
N ASP A 136 8.93 -14.51 -18.35
CA ASP A 136 7.89 -15.50 -18.64
C ASP A 136 7.34 -16.08 -17.33
N ASN A 137 6.04 -15.85 -17.09
CA ASN A 137 5.25 -16.33 -15.94
C ASN A 137 6.01 -16.38 -14.60
N PRO A 138 6.49 -15.23 -14.06
CA PRO A 138 7.22 -15.23 -12.81
C PRO A 138 6.33 -15.62 -11.62
N PRO A 139 6.91 -16.17 -10.54
CA PRO A 139 6.19 -16.31 -9.28
C PRO A 139 5.54 -14.99 -8.88
N THR A 140 4.22 -15.01 -8.70
CA THR A 140 3.38 -13.85 -8.42
C THR A 140 2.60 -14.11 -7.15
N THR A 141 2.46 -13.09 -6.29
CA THR A 141 1.68 -13.22 -5.06
C THR A 141 0.18 -13.37 -5.35
N GLU A 142 -0.56 -13.81 -4.34
CA GLU A 142 -2.01 -13.59 -4.33
C GLU A 142 -2.34 -12.10 -4.39
N THR A 143 -3.60 -11.81 -4.76
CA THR A 143 -4.10 -10.44 -4.82
C THR A 143 -4.56 -10.01 -3.46
N VAL A 144 -4.10 -8.84 -3.00
CA VAL A 144 -4.64 -8.19 -1.81
C VAL A 144 -5.39 -6.94 -2.21
N THR A 145 -6.40 -6.59 -1.42
CA THR A 145 -7.28 -5.45 -1.70
C THR A 145 -7.48 -4.61 -0.45
N THR A 146 -7.42 -3.29 -0.60
CA THR A 146 -7.91 -2.34 0.41
C THR A 146 -9.20 -1.69 -0.11
N TYR A 147 -10.20 -1.60 0.75
CA TYR A 147 -11.53 -1.10 0.42
C TYR A 147 -11.74 0.29 1.00
N TRP A 148 -12.32 1.16 0.17
CA TRP A 148 -12.49 2.58 0.44
C TRP A 148 -13.88 3.06 0.00
N GLY A 149 -14.43 4.02 0.74
CA GLY A 149 -15.73 4.62 0.46
C GLY A 149 -15.68 6.15 0.43
N ASN A 150 -16.55 6.76 -0.36
CA ASN A 150 -16.69 8.21 -0.41
C ASN A 150 -17.70 8.72 0.63
N LEU A 151 -17.48 9.93 1.13
CA LEU A 151 -18.42 10.62 2.01
C LEU A 151 -18.70 12.03 1.49
N THR A 152 -19.98 12.34 1.29
CA THR A 152 -20.45 13.70 1.03
C THR A 152 -21.23 14.20 2.22
N ILE A 153 -20.82 15.34 2.77
CA ILE A 153 -21.57 16.08 3.79
C ILE A 153 -22.25 17.25 3.08
N LYS A 154 -23.55 17.42 3.29
CA LYS A 154 -24.30 18.59 2.79
C LYS A 154 -24.92 19.35 3.96
N LYS A 155 -24.44 20.57 4.21
CA LYS A 155 -25.03 21.50 5.17
C LYS A 155 -26.07 22.35 4.46
N VAL A 156 -27.30 22.25 4.91
CA VAL A 156 -28.44 22.97 4.35
C VAL A 156 -29.14 23.82 5.40
N ASP A 157 -29.87 24.84 4.96
CA ASP A 157 -30.84 25.53 5.80
C ASP A 157 -32.11 24.67 5.96
N SER A 158 -32.50 24.40 7.21
CA SER A 158 -33.71 23.66 7.52
C SER A 158 -35.00 24.46 7.25
N HIS A 159 -34.92 25.79 7.19
CA HIS A 159 -36.05 26.70 7.02
C HIS A 159 -36.30 27.09 5.56
N ASP A 160 -35.43 26.70 4.63
CA ASP A 160 -35.68 26.89 3.20
C ASP A 160 -36.78 25.92 2.74
N THR A 161 -37.93 26.48 2.41
CA THR A 161 -39.12 25.76 1.93
C THR A 161 -39.11 25.55 0.42
N ALA A 162 -38.19 26.18 -0.33
CA ALA A 162 -37.97 25.84 -1.72
C ALA A 162 -37.25 24.49 -1.75
N GLY A 163 -37.77 23.50 -2.48
CA GLY A 163 -37.35 22.09 -2.40
C GLY A 163 -35.87 21.76 -2.67
N ASN A 164 -35.03 22.76 -2.94
CA ASN A 164 -33.60 22.61 -3.19
C ASN A 164 -32.72 22.85 -1.95
N LYS A 165 -33.29 23.30 -0.81
CA LYS A 165 -32.62 23.68 0.44
C LYS A 165 -31.23 24.28 0.25
N ALA A 166 -31.13 25.61 0.17
CA ALA A 166 -29.90 26.34 -0.02
C ALA A 166 -28.75 25.79 0.85
N GLY A 167 -27.61 25.53 0.20
CA GLY A 167 -26.39 25.10 0.87
C GLY A 167 -25.80 26.20 1.73
N LEU A 168 -25.26 25.83 2.88
CA LEU A 168 -24.63 26.76 3.81
C LEU A 168 -23.10 26.61 3.78
N LYS A 169 -22.43 27.60 3.22
CA LYS A 169 -20.96 27.72 3.22
C LYS A 169 -20.42 27.99 4.62
N GLY A 170 -19.21 27.49 4.89
CA GLY A 170 -18.43 27.89 6.08
C GLY A 170 -18.72 27.08 7.34
N ALA A 171 -19.51 26.01 7.25
CA ALA A 171 -19.69 25.09 8.36
C ALA A 171 -18.46 24.18 8.46
N GLU A 172 -17.89 24.07 9.66
CA GLU A 172 -16.71 23.27 9.95
C GLU A 172 -17.08 21.90 10.52
N PHE A 173 -16.38 20.87 10.07
CA PHE A 173 -16.53 19.48 10.48
C PHE A 173 -15.17 18.84 10.73
N GLN A 174 -15.15 17.83 11.58
CA GLN A 174 -14.01 16.95 11.79
C GLN A 174 -14.49 15.49 11.74
N LEU A 175 -13.64 14.61 11.20
CA LEU A 175 -13.92 13.18 11.11
C LEU A 175 -13.17 12.43 12.21
N TYR A 176 -13.77 11.39 12.76
CA TYR A 176 -13.16 10.56 13.81
C TYR A 176 -13.47 9.09 13.56
N LYS A 177 -12.61 8.22 14.08
CA LYS A 177 -12.85 6.78 14.07
C LYS A 177 -13.99 6.46 15.04
N ALA A 178 -14.96 5.67 14.57
CA ALA A 178 -16.01 5.13 15.45
C ALA A 178 -15.41 4.08 16.39
N LYS A 179 -15.85 4.06 17.65
CA LYS A 179 -15.37 3.10 18.64
C LYS A 179 -15.76 1.66 18.28
N ASP A 180 -16.95 1.48 17.70
CA ASP A 180 -17.42 0.21 17.15
C ASP A 180 -17.59 0.35 15.63
N ALA A 181 -16.47 0.24 14.91
CA ALA A 181 -16.37 0.59 13.48
C ALA A 181 -17.16 -0.33 12.55
N TYR A 182 -17.52 -1.55 13.00
CA TYR A 182 -18.20 -2.56 12.18
C TYR A 182 -19.55 -3.01 12.79
N ALA A 183 -20.11 -2.22 13.71
CA ALA A 183 -21.45 -2.46 14.21
C ALA A 183 -22.48 -2.46 13.07
N GLY A 184 -23.49 -3.34 13.15
CA GLY A 184 -24.63 -3.31 12.22
C GLY A 184 -25.45 -2.01 12.30
N THR A 185 -25.22 -1.16 13.31
CA THR A 185 -25.77 0.19 13.40
C THR A 185 -24.72 1.11 14.00
N CYS A 186 -24.34 2.18 13.27
CA CYS A 186 -23.35 3.14 13.73
C CYS A 186 -23.81 3.87 15.01
N SER A 187 -22.88 4.08 15.95
CA SER A 187 -23.11 4.87 17.16
C SER A 187 -22.43 6.25 17.10
N LYS A 188 -22.63 7.07 18.15
CA LYS A 188 -21.94 8.37 18.27
C LYS A 188 -20.58 8.25 18.97
N ASP A 189 -20.24 7.08 19.50
CA ASP A 189 -19.01 6.88 20.24
C ASP A 189 -17.83 6.89 19.27
N LYS A 190 -16.84 7.73 19.58
CA LYS A 190 -15.64 7.93 18.78
C LYS A 190 -14.39 7.70 19.62
N GLU A 191 -13.29 7.41 18.96
CA GLU A 191 -11.97 7.26 19.57
C GLU A 191 -10.88 7.88 18.70
N GLY A 192 -9.73 8.15 19.32
CA GLY A 192 -8.57 8.74 18.65
C GLY A 192 -8.73 10.21 18.29
N ASP A 193 -7.74 10.70 17.56
CA ASP A 193 -7.67 12.08 17.08
C ASP A 193 -8.50 12.29 15.80
N ALA A 194 -8.64 13.55 15.40
CA ALA A 194 -9.31 13.89 14.15
C ALA A 194 -8.55 13.32 12.94
N ILE A 195 -9.29 12.70 12.02
CA ILE A 195 -8.74 12.11 10.79
C ILE A 195 -8.38 13.25 9.84
N ALA A 196 -7.12 13.28 9.41
CA ALA A 196 -6.65 14.20 8.38
C ALA A 196 -7.10 13.71 6.98
N VAL A 197 -7.79 14.55 6.23
CA VAL A 197 -8.16 14.33 4.83
C VAL A 197 -7.28 15.22 3.97
N ASN A 198 -6.41 14.64 3.14
CA ASN A 198 -5.38 15.39 2.40
C ASN A 198 -4.50 16.30 3.28
N GLY A 199 -4.28 15.91 4.54
CA GLY A 199 -3.48 16.67 5.50
C GLY A 199 -4.27 17.65 6.38
N GLU A 200 -5.55 17.88 6.11
CA GLU A 200 -6.40 18.80 6.86
C GLU A 200 -7.33 18.05 7.82
N THR A 201 -7.38 18.45 9.09
CA THR A 201 -8.27 17.84 10.09
C THR A 201 -9.60 18.56 10.25
N THR A 202 -9.69 19.81 9.77
CA THR A 202 -10.91 20.63 9.81
C THR A 202 -11.40 20.87 8.39
N LEU A 203 -12.59 20.36 8.09
CA LEU A 203 -13.19 20.40 6.77
C LEU A 203 -14.30 21.45 6.76
N THR A 204 -14.28 22.34 5.77
CA THR A 204 -15.24 23.45 5.68
C THR A 204 -16.14 23.28 4.47
N THR A 205 -17.44 23.49 4.63
CA THR A 205 -18.40 23.44 3.52
C THR A 205 -18.16 24.56 2.50
N ASP A 206 -18.21 24.20 1.22
CA ASP A 206 -18.02 25.11 0.10
C ASP A 206 -19.26 26.00 -0.19
N ASP A 207 -19.24 26.76 -1.29
CA ASP A 207 -20.34 27.62 -1.73
C ASP A 207 -21.66 26.87 -1.98
N THR A 208 -21.61 25.56 -2.21
CA THR A 208 -22.78 24.68 -2.37
C THR A 208 -23.24 24.07 -1.05
N GLY A 209 -22.56 24.40 0.05
CA GLY A 209 -22.77 23.80 1.37
C GLY A 209 -22.25 22.37 1.47
N ALA A 210 -21.34 21.94 0.57
CA ALA A 210 -20.87 20.57 0.51
C ALA A 210 -19.42 20.40 0.99
N ILE A 211 -19.11 19.21 1.50
CA ILE A 211 -17.76 18.66 1.65
C ILE A 211 -17.77 17.31 0.95
N ASN A 212 -16.80 17.07 0.06
CA ASN A 212 -16.65 15.81 -0.65
C ASN A 212 -15.33 15.16 -0.29
N ILE A 213 -15.39 13.99 0.35
CA ILE A 213 -14.22 13.19 0.74
C ILE A 213 -14.17 11.98 -0.19
N GLN A 214 -13.15 11.94 -1.03
CA GLN A 214 -12.98 10.95 -2.10
C GLN A 214 -12.10 9.78 -1.66
N GLY A 215 -12.44 9.18 -0.51
CA GLY A 215 -11.76 8.01 0.01
C GLY A 215 -11.61 8.03 1.53
N LEU A 216 -12.34 7.14 2.18
CA LEU A 216 -12.20 6.74 3.57
C LEU A 216 -12.02 5.22 3.63
N PHE A 217 -11.04 4.76 4.40
CA PHE A 217 -10.76 3.34 4.56
C PHE A 217 -11.93 2.61 5.22
N VAL A 218 -12.28 1.44 4.68
CA VAL A 218 -13.38 0.58 5.15
C VAL A 218 -12.81 -0.70 5.75
N SER A 219 -12.10 -1.49 4.96
CA SER A 219 -11.53 -2.79 5.34
C SER A 219 -10.38 -3.16 4.41
N ASP A 220 -9.71 -4.28 4.69
CA ASP A 220 -8.79 -4.91 3.77
C ASP A 220 -9.01 -6.43 3.73
N SER A 221 -8.53 -7.06 2.66
CA SER A 221 -8.74 -8.50 2.40
C SER A 221 -8.00 -9.41 3.39
N ILE A 222 -7.10 -8.88 4.21
CA ILE A 222 -6.36 -9.66 5.22
C ILE A 222 -7.18 -9.75 6.51
N ASP A 223 -7.76 -8.63 6.94
CA ASP A 223 -8.61 -8.59 8.12
C ASP A 223 -9.98 -9.27 7.89
N GLU A 224 -10.53 -9.23 6.67
CA GLU A 224 -11.78 -9.95 6.35
C GLU A 224 -11.61 -11.48 6.38
N ALA A 225 -10.43 -11.99 5.99
CA ALA A 225 -10.12 -13.41 6.05
C ALA A 225 -10.01 -13.93 7.50
N ALA A 226 -9.59 -13.07 8.45
CA ALA A 226 -9.52 -13.41 9.86
C ALA A 226 -10.90 -13.41 10.56
N ALA A 227 -11.90 -12.71 10.00
CA ALA A 227 -13.25 -12.65 10.54
C ALA A 227 -14.14 -13.85 10.14
N THR A 228 -13.64 -14.74 9.28
CA THR A 228 -14.39 -15.89 8.74
C THR A 228 -13.88 -17.27 9.22
N THR A 229 -12.96 -17.32 10.19
CA THR A 229 -12.50 -18.54 10.87
C THR A 229 -12.88 -18.55 12.35
#